data_AF-A0A3D1A688-F1
#
_entry.id   AF-A0A3D1A688-F1
#
_cell.length_a   1.000
_cell.length_b   1.000
_cell.length_c   1.000
_cell.angle_alpha   90.00
_cell.angle_beta   90.00
_cell.angle_gamma   90.00
#
_symmetry.space_group_name_H-M   'P 1'
#
loop_
_entity.id
_entity.type
_entity.pdbx_description
1 polymer ?
#
loop_
_entity_poly.entity_id
_entity_poly.type
_entity_poly.pdbx_seq_one_letter_code
_entity_poly.pdbx_strand_id
1 'polypeptide(L)'
;MIGSPWEAALYGALAGAAAGWLSRRALKRFLGASDQVFYLAFGAGMLARFLLLLLAIWLLRHEKYIIITSFAFLMILVQMLFEAFPLKHGTKTNP
;
A
#
# COMPACT_ATOMS: atom_id res chain seq x y z
N MET A 1 -22.79 4.48 0.02
CA MET A 1 -22.35 5.42 1.08
C MET A 1 -21.85 4.58 2.22
N ILE A 2 -20.67 4.87 2.74
CA ILE A 2 -20.14 4.15 3.91
C ILE A 2 -20.94 4.63 5.11
N GLY A 3 -21.82 3.79 5.63
CA GLY A 3 -22.80 4.16 6.66
C GLY A 3 -22.18 4.23 8.05
N SER A 4 -21.02 3.60 8.25
CA SER A 4 -20.38 3.50 9.56
C SER A 4 -18.84 3.59 9.50
N PRO A 5 -18.18 4.02 10.59
CA PRO A 5 -16.72 3.99 10.71
C PRO A 5 -16.12 2.59 10.55
N TRP A 6 -16.88 1.55 10.92
CA TRP A 6 -16.45 0.16 10.80
C TRP A 6 -16.38 -0.30 9.35
N GLU A 7 -17.38 0.05 8.55
CA GLU A 7 -17.34 -0.15 7.10
C GLU A 7 -16.17 0.61 6.48
N ALA A 8 -15.93 1.86 6.92
CA ALA A 8 -14.80 2.67 6.45
C ALA A 8 -13.46 1.97 6.73
N ALA A 9 -13.30 1.44 7.94
CA ALA A 9 -12.12 0.67 8.32
C ALA A 9 -11.97 -0.59 7.46
N LEU A 10 -13.05 -1.35 7.24
CA LEU A 10 -13.04 -2.56 6.41
C LEU A 10 -12.64 -2.24 4.96
N TYR A 11 -13.24 -1.23 4.35
CA TYR A 11 -12.88 -0.79 2.99
C TYR A 11 -11.44 -0.26 2.92
N GLY A 12 -10.99 0.46 3.94
CA GLY A 12 -9.60 0.91 4.05
C GLY A 12 -8.63 -0.26 4.11
N ALA A 13 -8.92 -1.26 4.94
CA ALA A 13 -8.13 -2.47 5.06
C ALA A 13 -8.09 -3.27 3.75
N LEU A 14 -9.24 -3.45 3.08
CA LEU A 14 -9.32 -4.15 1.79
C LEU A 14 -8.56 -3.41 0.69
N ALA A 15 -8.69 -2.08 0.62
CA ALA A 15 -7.94 -1.26 -0.34
C ALA A 15 -6.43 -1.33 -0.07
N GLY A 16 -6.03 -1.23 1.20
CA GLY A 16 -4.64 -1.39 1.62
C GLY A 16 -4.08 -2.77 1.27
N ALA A 17 -4.84 -3.83 1.50
CA ALA A 17 -4.45 -5.21 1.20
C ALA A 17 -4.32 -5.44 -0.30
N ALA A 18 -5.29 -4.97 -1.09
CA ALA A 18 -5.26 -5.10 -2.55
C ALA A 18 -4.06 -4.35 -3.15
N ALA A 19 -3.83 -3.10 -2.72
CA ALA A 19 -2.69 -2.29 -3.18
C ALA A 19 -1.34 -2.90 -2.76
N GLY A 20 -1.23 -3.35 -1.51
CA GLY A 20 -0.05 -4.01 -0.98
C GLY A 20 0.27 -5.31 -1.72
N TRP A 21 -0.75 -6.16 -1.94
CA TRP A 21 -0.60 -7.43 -2.67
C TRP A 21 -0.24 -7.22 -4.15
N LEU A 22 -0.91 -6.29 -4.83
CA LEU A 22 -0.63 -5.99 -6.24
C LEU A 22 0.80 -5.47 -6.42
N SER A 23 1.21 -4.54 -5.57
CA SER A 23 2.57 -4.01 -5.56
C SER A 23 3.60 -5.11 -5.28
N ARG A 24 3.35 -5.98 -4.29
CA ARG A 24 4.20 -7.15 -3.99
C ARG A 24 4.30 -8.11 -5.17
N ARG A 25 3.20 -8.35 -5.88
CA ARG A 25 3.17 -9.20 -7.08
C ARG A 25 3.92 -8.57 -8.26
N ALA A 26 3.80 -7.24 -8.43
CA ALA A 26 4.58 -6.50 -9.41
C ALA A 26 6.08 -6.56 -9.10
N LEU A 27 6.47 -6.32 -7.84
CA LEU A 27 7.87 -6.36 -7.40
C LEU A 27 8.50 -7.73 -7.58
N LYS A 28 7.74 -8.81 -7.38
CA LYS A 28 8.22 -10.18 -7.63
C LYS A 28 8.70 -10.40 -9.08
N ARG A 29 8.14 -9.67 -10.06
CA ARG A 29 8.59 -9.75 -11.46
C ARG A 29 9.97 -9.11 -11.68
N PHE A 30 10.37 -8.21 -10.80
CA PHE A 30 11.65 -7.49 -10.88
C PHE A 30 12.72 -8.04 -9.92
N LEU A 31 12.46 -9.16 -9.24
CA LEU A 31 13.42 -9.79 -8.32
C LEU A 31 14.73 -10.22 -9.00
N GLY A 32 14.68 -10.62 -10.27
CA GLY A 32 15.85 -10.99 -11.07
C GLY A 32 16.44 -9.85 -11.89
N ALA A 33 15.91 -8.63 -11.78
CA ALA A 33 16.42 -7.46 -12.47
C ALA A 33 17.59 -6.83 -11.70
N SER A 34 18.29 -5.88 -12.32
CA SER A 34 19.34 -5.12 -11.67
C SER A 34 18.80 -4.33 -10.47
N ASP A 35 19.65 -4.10 -9.47
CA ASP A 35 19.30 -3.40 -8.23
C ASP A 35 18.63 -2.05 -8.48
N GLN A 36 19.12 -1.31 -9.48
CA GLN A 36 18.56 -0.02 -9.87
C GLN A 36 17.10 -0.14 -10.36
N VAL A 37 16.79 -1.16 -11.16
CA VAL A 37 15.43 -1.41 -11.65
C VAL A 37 14.51 -1.86 -10.51
N PHE A 38 15.02 -2.69 -9.60
CA PHE A 38 14.27 -3.11 -8.41
C PHE A 38 13.90 -1.92 -7.52
N TYR A 39 14.86 -1.05 -7.18
CA TYR A 39 14.61 0.12 -6.33
C TYR A 39 13.72 1.16 -7.02
N LEU A 40 13.82 1.31 -8.35
CA LEU A 40 12.93 2.19 -9.11
C LEU A 40 11.49 1.67 -9.11
N ALA A 41 11.30 0.35 -9.31
CA ALA A 41 9.98 -0.28 -9.20
C ALA A 41 9.41 -0.20 -7.77
N PHE A 42 10.27 -0.33 -6.75
CA PHE A 42 9.88 -0.15 -5.35
C PHE A 42 9.43 1.29 -5.06
N GLY A 43 10.22 2.29 -5.47
CA GLY A 43 9.88 3.69 -5.33
C GLY A 43 8.62 4.08 -6.10
N ALA A 44 8.44 3.59 -7.32
CA ALA A 44 7.22 3.77 -8.10
C ALA A 44 5.99 3.14 -7.40
N GLY A 45 6.17 1.96 -6.78
CA GLY A 45 5.14 1.32 -5.97
C GLY A 45 4.73 2.14 -4.74
N MET A 46 5.70 2.77 -4.06
CA MET A 46 5.45 3.66 -2.94
C MET A 46 4.69 4.93 -3.38
N LEU A 47 5.11 5.56 -4.48
CA LEU A 47 4.42 6.72 -5.08
C LEU A 47 2.97 6.40 -5.46
N ALA A 48 2.74 5.25 -6.10
CA ALA A 48 1.38 4.82 -6.47
C ALA A 48 0.45 4.66 -5.26
N ARG A 49 0.98 4.23 -4.10
CA ARG A 49 0.21 4.11 -2.85
C ARG A 49 -0.18 5.47 -2.27
N PHE A 50 0.73 6.45 -2.30
CA PHE A 50 0.40 7.83 -1.91
C PHE A 50 -0.69 8.42 -2.80
N LEU A 51 -0.60 8.23 -4.11
CA LEU A 51 -1.63 8.68 -5.05
C LEU A 51 -2.98 8.01 -4.79
N LEU A 52 -2.98 6.70 -4.51
CA LEU A 52 -4.20 5.97 -4.17
C LEU A 52 -4.84 6.49 -2.87
N LEU A 53 -4.02 6.77 -1.85
CA LEU A 53 -4.49 7.35 -0.58
C LEU A 53 -5.10 8.73 -0.81
N LEU A 54 -4.43 9.60 -1.57
CA LEU A 54 -4.94 10.94 -1.92
C LEU A 54 -6.25 10.85 -2.71
N LEU A 55 -6.32 9.94 -3.69
CA LEU A 55 -7.54 9.71 -4.47
C LEU A 55 -8.69 9.22 -3.58
N ALA A 56 -8.41 8.31 -2.64
CA ALA A 56 -9.41 7.80 -1.72
C ALA A 56 -9.90 8.90 -0.76
N ILE A 57 -9.00 9.68 -0.17
CA ILE A 57 -9.37 10.83 0.67
C ILE A 57 -10.20 11.84 -0.14
N TRP A 58 -9.82 12.11 -1.38
CA TRP A 58 -10.55 13.01 -2.27
C TRP A 58 -11.95 12.49 -2.62
N LEU A 59 -12.10 11.17 -2.81
CA LEU A 59 -13.39 10.54 -3.05
C LEU A 59 -14.30 10.58 -1.80
N LEU A 60 -13.71 10.39 -0.61
CA LEU A 60 -14.40 10.48 0.66
C LEU A 60 -14.52 11.92 1.20
N ARG A 61 -14.15 12.96 0.43
CA ARG A 61 -14.10 14.35 0.91
C ARG A 61 -15.42 14.91 1.46
N HIS A 62 -16.54 14.31 1.05
CA HIS A 62 -17.89 14.70 1.47
C HIS A 62 -18.41 13.88 2.66
N GLU A 63 -17.66 12.87 3.09
CA GLU A 63 -18.00 12.02 4.23
C GLU A 63 -17.51 12.63 5.54
N LYS A 64 -18.02 12.11 6.67
CA LYS A 64 -17.61 12.56 8.01
C LYS A 64 -16.11 12.31 8.21
N TYR A 65 -15.44 13.24 8.89
CA TYR A 65 -14.01 13.15 9.18
C TYR A 65 -13.59 11.82 9.84
N ILE A 66 -14.44 11.26 10.70
CA ILE A 66 -14.22 9.97 11.36
C ILE A 66 -14.11 8.83 10.32
N ILE A 67 -14.95 8.83 9.29
CA ILE A 67 -14.94 7.83 8.21
C ILE A 67 -13.63 7.93 7.41
N ILE A 68 -13.24 9.15 7.03
CA ILE A 68 -12.00 9.41 6.29
C ILE A 68 -10.79 8.93 7.10
N THR A 69 -10.74 9.27 8.39
CA THR A 69 -9.61 8.94 9.26
C THR A 69 -9.51 7.42 9.49
N SER A 70 -10.63 6.74 9.78
CA SER A 70 -10.65 5.28 9.96
C SER A 70 -10.23 4.53 8.69
N PHE A 71 -10.70 4.99 7.53
CA PHE A 71 -10.31 4.42 6.23
C PHE A 71 -8.81 4.58 5.97
N ALA A 72 -8.31 5.83 6.06
CA ALA A 72 -6.92 6.14 5.78
C ALA A 72 -5.96 5.42 6.73
N PHE A 73 -6.30 5.37 8.02
CA PHE A 73 -5.50 4.70 9.03
C PHE A 73 -5.33 3.21 8.75
N LEU A 74 -6.42 2.47 8.49
CA LEU A 74 -6.31 1.05 8.18
C LEU A 74 -5.67 0.79 6.83
N MET A 75 -5.91 1.63 5.83
CA MET A 75 -5.26 1.50 4.53
C MET A 75 -3.74 1.59 4.65
N ILE A 76 -3.23 2.59 5.39
CA ILE A 76 -1.78 2.75 5.63
C ILE A 76 -1.24 1.59 6.46
N LEU A 77 -1.91 1.21 7.55
CA LEU A 77 -1.46 0.14 8.44
C LEU A 77 -1.30 -1.18 7.69
N VAL A 78 -2.27 -1.51 6.84
CA VAL A 78 -2.20 -2.72 6.01
C VAL A 78 -1.11 -2.59 4.94
N GLN A 79 -0.92 -1.43 4.31
CA GLN A 79 0.18 -1.23 3.36
C GLN A 79 1.56 -1.43 4.00
N MET A 80 1.75 -0.93 5.23
CA MET A 80 2.99 -1.08 5.99
C MET A 80 3.31 -2.55 6.27
N LEU A 81 2.30 -3.41 6.51
CA LEU A 81 2.50 -4.85 6.65
C LEU A 81 3.11 -5.48 5.38
N PHE A 82 2.83 -4.96 4.19
CA PHE A 82 3.45 -5.45 2.95
C PHE A 82 4.86 -4.91 2.72
N GLU A 83 5.19 -3.75 3.29
CA GLU A 83 6.51 -3.12 3.18
C GLU A 83 7.50 -3.66 4.21
N ALA A 84 7.04 -3.96 5.43
CA ALA A 84 7.85 -4.51 6.51
C ALA A 84 8.43 -5.90 6.21
N PHE A 85 7.86 -6.63 5.24
CA PHE A 85 8.41 -7.90 4.76
C PHE A 85 9.24 -7.67 3.48
N PRO A 86 10.56 -7.46 3.59
CA PRO A 86 11.42 -7.28 2.43
C PRO A 86 11.34 -8.51 1.52
N LEU A 87 11.05 -8.28 0.24
CA LEU A 87 10.98 -9.33 -0.79
C LEU A 87 12.36 -9.75 -1.27
N LYS A 88 13.29 -8.81 -1.33
CA LYS A 88 14.68 -9.08 -1.63
C LYS A 88 15.34 -9.49 -0.31
N HIS A 89 15.58 -10.79 -0.14
CA HIS A 89 16.65 -11.19 0.76
C HIS A 89 17.88 -10.51 0.18
N GLY A 90 18.51 -9.63 0.95
CA GLY A 90 19.82 -9.11 0.59
C GLY A 90 20.66 -10.29 0.12
N THR A 91 21.41 -10.09 -0.97
CA THR A 91 22.52 -10.97 -1.31
C THR A 91 23.15 -11.39 0.00
N LYS A 92 23.00 -12.67 0.38
CA LYS A 92 23.89 -13.24 1.38
C LYS A 92 25.26 -13.05 0.74
N THR A 93 25.95 -11.99 1.14
CA THR A 93 27.41 -11.98 1.15
C THR A 93 27.76 -13.18 2.02
N ASN A 94 27.87 -14.34 1.38
CA ASN A 94 28.69 -15.41 1.91
C ASN A 94 30.09 -14.80 1.98
N PRO A 95 30.70 -14.68 3.17
CA PRO A 95 32.13 -14.48 3.26
C PRO A 95 32.87 -15.67 2.62
#